data_AF-A0A0G0UK13-F1
#
_entry.id   AF-A0A0G0UK13-F1
#
_cell.length_a   1.000
_cell.length_b   1.000
_cell.length_c   1.000
_cell.angle_alpha   90.00
_cell.angle_beta   90.00
_cell.angle_gamma   90.00
#
_symmetry.space_group_name_H-M   'P 1'
#
loop_
_entity.id
_entity.type
_entity.pdbx_description
1 polymer ?
#
loop_
_entity_poly.entity_id
_entity_poly.type
_entity_poly.pdbx_seq_one_letter_code
_entity_poly.pdbx_strand_id
1 'polypeptide(L)' 'MKITNNPLRGKNWILIVILLFAAILRLWNLGSIPPHLTPDEASLGYNAYSILKTGRDEYSKFLPII' A
#
# COMPACT_ATOMS: atom_id res chain seq x y z
N MET A 1 -27.13 -30.74 20.46
CA MET A 1 -26.99 -29.49 19.68
C MET A 1 -25.51 -29.19 19.56
N LYS A 2 -24.90 -29.44 18.39
CA LYS A 2 -23.44 -29.38 18.20
C LYS A 2 -23.10 -28.07 17.47
N ILE A 3 -22.76 -27.02 18.22
CA ILE A 3 -22.28 -25.76 17.65
C ILE A 3 -20.78 -25.90 17.43
N THR A 4 -20.38 -26.30 16.23
CA THR A 4 -18.97 -26.34 15.85
C THR A 4 -18.54 -24.95 15.41
N ASN A 5 -18.12 -24.11 16.36
CA ASN A 5 -17.37 -22.90 16.07
C ASN A 5 -15.94 -23.30 15.76
N ASN A 6 -15.59 -23.33 14.48
CA ASN A 6 -14.21 -23.52 14.08
C ASN A 6 -13.91 -22.61 12.88
N PRO A 7 -13.73 -21.29 13.09
CA PRO A 7 -13.25 -20.45 12.02
C PRO A 7 -11.76 -20.77 11.87
N LEU A 8 -11.33 -21.21 10.68
CA LEU A 8 -9.92 -21.19 10.24
C LEU A 8 -9.00 -22.36 10.67
N ARG A 9 -9.48 -23.61 10.74
CA ARG A 9 -8.58 -24.78 10.78
C ARG A 9 -8.42 -25.39 9.39
N GLY A 10 -7.50 -24.83 8.58
CA GLY A 10 -7.12 -25.43 7.30
C GLY A 10 -6.19 -24.57 6.45
N LYS A 11 -4.88 -24.59 6.75
CA LYS A 11 -3.75 -24.13 5.91
C LYS A 11 -4.11 -23.06 4.85
N ASN A 12 -4.31 -21.82 5.30
CA ASN A 12 -4.63 -20.64 4.47
C ASN A 12 -3.47 -20.18 3.55
N TRP A 13 -2.49 -21.04 3.27
CA TRP A 13 -1.33 -20.75 2.41
C TRP A 13 -1.74 -20.37 0.99
N ILE A 14 -2.93 -20.82 0.56
CA ILE A 14 -3.52 -20.45 -0.73
C ILE A 14 -3.64 -18.92 -0.88
N LEU A 15 -3.96 -18.20 0.20
CA LEU A 15 -4.10 -16.74 0.16
C LEU A 15 -2.74 -16.06 -0.03
N ILE A 16 -1.69 -16.59 0.60
CA ILE A 16 -0.32 -16.10 0.45
C ILE A 16 0.15 -16.32 -0.99
N VAL A 17 -0.13 -17.49 -1.57
CA VAL A 17 0.22 -17.80 -2.97
C VAL A 17 -0.52 -16.87 -3.93
N ILE A 18 -1.81 -16.61 -3.71
CA ILE A 18 -2.60 -15.68 -4.54
C ILE A 18 -2.03 -14.26 -4.45
N LEU A 19 -1.69 -13.78 -3.26
CA LEU A 19 -1.09 -12.45 -3.07
C LEU A 19 0.28 -12.34 -3.74
N LEU A 20 1.14 -13.35 -3.60
CA LEU A 20 2.45 -13.38 -4.25
C LEU A 20 2.33 -13.41 -5.77
N PHE A 21 1.43 -14.24 -6.31
CA PHE A 21 1.16 -14.30 -7.75
C PHE A 21 0.65 -12.95 -8.27
N ALA A 22 -0.33 -12.35 -7.59
CA ALA A 22 -0.84 -11.03 -7.94
C ALA A 22 0.24 -9.94 -7.90
N ALA A 23 1.13 -9.97 -6.89
CA ALA A 23 2.24 -9.03 -6.78
C ALA A 23 3.23 -9.19 -7.94
N ILE A 24 3.59 -10.43 -8.31
CA ILE A 24 4.47 -10.70 -9.45
C ILE A 24 3.85 -10.16 -10.74
N LEU A 25 2.58 -10.47 -11.02
CA LEU A 25 1.90 -9.98 -12.23
C LEU A 25 1.84 -8.45 -12.27
N ARG A 26 1.63 -7.79 -11.12
CA ARG A 26 1.56 -6.33 -11.03
C ARG A 26 2.91 -5.65 -11.19
N LEU A 27 3.97 -6.24 -10.64
CA LEU A 27 5.30 -5.63 -10.55
C LEU A 27 6.25 -6.02 -11.69
N TRP A 28 6.00 -7.14 -12.40
CA TRP A 28 6.90 -7.67 -13.44
C TRP A 28 7.25 -6.63 -14.52
N ASN A 29 6.29 -5.78 -14.90
CA ASN A 29 6.46 -4.82 -15.98
C ASN A 29 6.25 -3.36 -15.56
N LEU A 30 6.44 -3.06 -14.28
CA LEU A 30 6.19 -1.71 -13.74
C LEU A 30 7.15 -0.65 -14.31
N GLY A 31 8.32 -1.07 -14.83
CA GLY A 31 9.32 -0.17 -15.42
C GLY A 31 9.16 0.15 -16.90
N SER A 32 8.36 -0.63 -17.65
CA SER A 32 8.26 -0.49 -19.12
C SER A 32 7.13 0.44 -19.58
N ILE A 33 6.20 0.76 -18.69
CA ILE A 33 5.19 1.79 -18.88
C ILE A 33 5.61 2.89 -17.92
N PRO A 34 6.06 4.08 -18.36
CA PRO A 34 6.37 5.14 -17.41
C PRO A 34 5.10 5.39 -16.60
N PRO A 35 5.08 5.10 -15.28
CA PRO A 35 3.99 5.57 -14.46
C PRO A 35 4.14 7.08 -14.46
N HIS A 36 3.38 7.76 -15.31
CA HIS A 36 3.26 9.20 -15.23
C HIS A 36 2.61 9.46 -13.88
N LEU A 37 3.44 9.78 -12.89
CA LEU A 37 2.98 10.24 -11.61
C LEU A 37 2.24 11.54 -11.90
N THR A 38 0.94 11.55 -11.64
CA THR A 38 0.18 12.77 -11.79
C THR A 38 0.78 13.82 -10.84
N PRO A 39 0.76 15.11 -11.20
CA PRO A 39 1.24 16.17 -10.32
C PRO A 39 0.67 16.07 -8.89
N ASP A 40 -0.59 15.64 -8.77
CA ASP A 40 -1.27 15.42 -7.50
C ASP A 40 -0.67 14.24 -6.71
N GLU A 41 -0.38 13.11 -7.36
CA GLU A 41 0.30 11.98 -6.72
C GLU A 41 1.74 12.32 -6.31
N ALA A 42 2.43 13.16 -7.09
CA ALA A 42 3.77 13.64 -6.79
C ALA A 42 3.80 14.55 -5.56
N SER A 43 2.85 15.49 -5.48
CA SER A 43 2.67 16.37 -4.30
C SER A 43 2.35 15.54 -3.05
N LEU A 44 1.49 14.53 -3.15
CA LEU A 44 1.18 13.64 -2.02
C LEU A 44 2.42 12.87 -1.53
N GLY A 45 3.22 12.32 -2.45
CA GLY A 45 4.48 11.64 -2.12
C GLY A 45 5.50 12.58 -1.47
N TYR A 46 5.61 13.81 -1.97
CA TYR A 46 6.48 14.83 -1.40
C TYR A 46 6.03 15.25 0.00
N ASN A 47 4.72 15.44 0.21
CA ASN A 47 4.15 15.72 1.53
C ASN A 47 4.45 14.60 2.53
N ALA A 48 4.27 13.33 2.15
CA ALA A 48 4.61 12.19 3.01
C ALA A 48 6.11 12.15 3.35
N TYR A 49 6.98 12.40 2.37
CA TYR A 49 8.43 12.48 2.58
C TYR A 49 8.82 13.64 3.51
N SER A 50 8.22 14.81 3.30
CA SER A 50 8.47 16.01 4.10
C SER A 50 8.00 15.82 5.55
N ILE A 51 6.84 15.19 5.76
CA ILE A 51 6.33 14.85 7.09
C ILE A 51 7.25 13.84 7.78
N LEU A 52 7.70 12.80 7.07
CA LEU A 52 8.64 11.83 7.62
C LEU A 52 9.95 12.49 8.09
N LYS A 53 10.44 13.49 7.36
CA LYS A 53 11.74 14.11 7.62
C LYS A 53 11.70 15.29 8.58
N THR A 54 10.64 16.09 8.52
CA THR A 54 10.53 17.39 9.21
C THR A 54 9.29 17.51 10.09
N GLY A 55 8.38 16.53 10.02
CA GLY A 55 7.05 16.62 10.62
C GLY A 55 6.15 17.65 9.93
N ARG A 56 6.54 18.23 8.79
CA ARG A 56 5.79 19.28 8.08
C ARG A 56 5.48 18.94 6.63
N ASP A 57 4.35 19.42 6.11
CA ASP A 57 4.00 19.30 4.68
C ASP A 57 4.72 20.33 3.79
N GLU A 58 4.40 20.32 2.49
CA GLU A 58 4.92 21.27 1.48
C GLU A 58 4.58 22.74 1.79
N TYR A 59 3.55 22.98 2.60
CA TYR A 59 3.13 24.31 3.08
C TYR A 59 3.64 24.62 4.49
N SER A 60 4.60 23.84 4.99
CA SER A 60 5.19 23.97 6.33
C SER A 60 4.22 23.77 7.49
N LYS A 61 3.04 23.17 7.28
CA LYS A 61 2.12 22.80 8.36
C LYS A 61 2.66 21.60 9.11
N PHE A 62 2.77 21.73 10.43
CA PHE A 62 3.23 20.65 11.28
C PHE A 62 2.13 19.61 11.51
N LEU A 63 2.40 18.37 11.10
CA LEU A 63 1.48 17.23 11.15
C LEU A 63 0.07 17.61 10.68
N PRO A 64 -0.13 17.86 9.38
CA PRO A 64 -1.47 18.12 8.88
C PRO A 64 -2.36 16.90 9.15
N ILE A 65 -3.26 17.06 10.09
CA ILE A 65 -4.42 16.20 10.27
C ILE A 65 -5.45 16.83 9.35
N ILE A 66 -5.80 16.12 8.29
CA ILE A 66 -6.85 16.48 7.32
C ILE A 66 -8.00 17.28 7.91
#